data_AF-A0ABD2VEU2-F1
#
_entry.id   AF-A0ABD2VEU2-F1
#
_cell.length_a   1.000
_cell.length_b   1.000
_cell.length_c   1.000
_cell.angle_alpha   90.00
_cell.angle_beta   90.00
_cell.angle_gamma   90.00
#
_symmetry.space_group_name_H-M   'P 1'
#
loop_
_entity.id
_entity.type
_entity.pdbx_description
1 polymer ?
#
loop_
_entity_poly.entity_id
_entity_poly.type
_entity_poly.pdbx_seq_one_letter_code
_entity_poly.pdbx_strand_id
1 'polypeptide(L)'
;DHSSAYILQTSSHISGFVRRRRRNLLLQILHLRRRSSSPESTMVAAKKTKKTHESINNRLALVMKSGKYTLGYKTVLKTIRSSKAKLVIIANNCPPIRKSEIEYYAMLAKVGVHHYNGNNVDLGTACGKYFRVCCLSIIDPGDSDIIKSLPADQ
;
A
#
# COMPACT_ATOMS: atom_id res chain seq x y z
N ASP A 1 -31.14 -46.03 1.19
CA ASP A 1 -29.78 -45.56 0.85
C ASP A 1 -29.74 -44.24 0.08
N HIS A 2 -30.05 -43.11 0.73
CA HIS A 2 -29.98 -41.77 0.07
C HIS A 2 -29.17 -40.72 0.85
N SER A 3 -28.65 -41.04 2.03
CA SER A 3 -27.95 -40.08 2.90
C SER A 3 -26.42 -40.02 2.68
N SER A 4 -25.84 -41.02 2.00
CA SER A 4 -24.38 -41.14 1.83
C SER A 4 -23.83 -40.32 0.64
N ALA A 5 -24.67 -39.99 -0.35
CA ALA A 5 -24.26 -39.27 -1.55
C ALA A 5 -24.01 -37.76 -1.32
N TYR A 6 -24.69 -37.14 -0.35
CA TYR A 6 -24.55 -35.69 -0.11
C TYR A 6 -23.27 -35.29 0.63
N ILE A 7 -22.66 -36.20 1.39
CA ILE A 7 -21.43 -35.93 2.14
C ILE A 7 -20.18 -36.00 1.22
N LEU A 8 -20.25 -36.79 0.14
CA LEU A 8 -19.15 -36.92 -0.82
C LEU A 8 -19.12 -35.79 -1.87
N GLN A 9 -20.24 -35.09 -2.10
CA GLN A 9 -20.29 -33.99 -3.07
C GLN A 9 -19.72 -32.68 -2.51
N THR A 10 -19.73 -32.48 -1.19
CA THR A 10 -19.22 -31.26 -0.53
C THR A 10 -17.70 -31.29 -0.27
N SER A 11 -17.09 -32.48 -0.24
CA SER A 11 -15.66 -32.66 0.06
C SER A 11 -14.75 -32.38 -1.14
N SER A 12 -15.24 -32.61 -2.36
CA SER A 12 -14.48 -32.44 -3.61
C SER A 12 -14.31 -30.97 -4.02
N HIS A 13 -15.22 -30.10 -3.59
CA HIS A 13 -15.20 -28.67 -3.95
C HIS A 13 -14.26 -27.82 -3.06
N ILE A 14 -13.99 -28.27 -1.83
CA ILE A 14 -13.12 -27.56 -0.88
C ILE A 14 -11.63 -27.90 -1.12
N SER A 15 -11.33 -29.13 -1.53
CA SER A 15 -9.94 -29.58 -1.79
C SER A 15 -9.31 -28.94 -3.05
N GLY A 16 -10.11 -28.54 -4.04
CA GLY A 16 -9.61 -27.86 -5.25
C GLY A 16 -9.15 -26.42 -5.03
N PHE A 17 -9.79 -25.70 -4.10
CA PHE A 17 -9.54 -24.27 -3.86
C PHE A 17 -8.28 -24.03 -3.01
N VAL A 18 -8.02 -24.92 -2.05
CA VAL A 18 -6.83 -24.84 -1.16
C VAL A 18 -5.54 -25.21 -1.91
N ARG A 19 -5.63 -26.11 -2.90
CA ARG A 19 -4.45 -26.58 -3.67
C ARG A 19 -4.00 -25.59 -4.75
N ARG A 20 -4.90 -24.76 -5.28
CA ARG A 20 -4.57 -23.74 -6.31
C ARG A 20 -3.92 -22.48 -5.71
N ARG A 21 -4.22 -22.14 -4.45
CA ARG A 21 -3.55 -21.03 -3.73
C ARG A 21 -2.12 -21.35 -3.27
N ARG A 22 -1.80 -22.61 -2.96
CA ARG A 22 -0.45 -23.00 -2.50
C ARG A 22 0.62 -22.97 -3.60
N ARG A 23 0.27 -23.15 -4.88
CA ARG A 23 1.25 -23.11 -5.98
C ARG A 23 1.68 -21.68 -6.34
N ASN A 24 0.79 -20.70 -6.25
CA ASN A 24 1.17 -19.29 -6.49
C ASN A 24 2.00 -18.72 -5.34
N LEU A 25 1.73 -19.10 -4.09
CA LEU A 25 2.51 -18.62 -2.95
C LEU A 25 3.95 -19.17 -2.97
N LEU A 26 4.15 -20.44 -3.35
CA LEU A 26 5.48 -21.06 -3.39
C LEU A 26 6.34 -20.50 -4.55
N LEU A 27 5.73 -20.17 -5.68
CA LEU A 27 6.41 -19.50 -6.81
C LEU A 27 6.81 -18.06 -6.48
N GLN A 28 6.00 -17.33 -5.70
CA GLN A 28 6.36 -16.00 -5.19
C GLN A 28 7.48 -16.07 -4.14
N ILE A 29 7.46 -17.06 -3.25
CA ILE A 29 8.50 -17.25 -2.23
C ILE A 29 9.84 -17.69 -2.86
N LEU A 30 9.83 -18.50 -3.92
CA LEU A 30 11.04 -18.89 -4.65
C LEU A 30 11.64 -17.76 -5.50
N HIS A 31 10.84 -16.80 -5.97
CA HIS A 31 11.35 -15.58 -6.63
C HIS A 31 11.91 -14.54 -5.64
N LEU A 32 11.54 -14.59 -4.36
CA LEU A 32 12.01 -13.66 -3.33
C LEU A 32 13.32 -14.08 -2.63
N ARG A 33 13.91 -15.24 -2.99
CA ARG A 33 15.17 -15.74 -2.39
C ARG A 33 16.42 -15.54 -3.26
N ARG A 34 16.34 -14.75 -4.34
CA ARG A 34 17.51 -14.31 -5.12
C ARG A 34 17.34 -12.88 -5.63
N ARG A 35 17.44 -11.90 -4.72
CA ARG A 35 17.94 -10.54 -5.06
C ARG A 35 18.27 -9.74 -3.79
N SER A 36 19.13 -10.30 -2.96
CA SER A 36 20.05 -9.52 -2.13
C SER A 36 21.24 -9.11 -3.00
N SER A 37 21.06 -8.03 -3.77
CA SER A 37 22.16 -7.32 -4.40
C SER A 37 21.71 -5.88 -4.57
N SER A 38 22.09 -5.05 -3.61
CA SER A 38 22.14 -3.60 -3.78
C SER A 38 22.95 -3.26 -5.03
N PRO A 39 22.43 -2.45 -5.96
CA PRO A 39 23.27 -1.65 -6.82
C PRO A 39 23.47 -0.29 -6.12
N GLU A 40 24.62 -0.11 -5.47
CA GLU A 40 25.26 1.20 -5.56
C GLU A 40 25.62 1.40 -7.03
N SER A 41 25.18 2.50 -7.64
CA SER A 41 26.00 3.30 -8.57
C SER A 41 25.18 4.33 -9.36
N THR A 42 25.82 5.49 -9.54
CA THR A 42 25.67 6.52 -10.59
C THR A 42 24.81 7.75 -10.29
N MET A 43 25.54 8.83 -10.05
CA MET A 43 25.09 10.22 -9.99
C MET A 43 24.63 10.71 -11.37
N VAL A 44 23.32 10.71 -11.66
CA VAL A 44 22.76 11.62 -12.67
C VAL A 44 21.33 11.99 -12.25
N ALA A 45 21.00 13.29 -12.28
CA ALA A 45 19.65 13.86 -12.11
C ALA A 45 19.14 14.19 -10.69
N ALA A 46 19.95 14.86 -9.87
CA ALA A 46 19.50 15.49 -8.62
C ALA A 46 18.44 16.63 -8.81
N LYS A 47 18.12 17.04 -10.05
CA LYS A 47 17.20 18.16 -10.35
C LYS A 47 15.76 17.75 -10.69
N LYS A 48 15.50 16.48 -11.07
CA LYS A 48 14.13 16.01 -11.40
C LYS A 48 13.37 15.53 -10.15
N THR A 49 14.05 14.88 -9.21
CA THR A 49 13.45 14.28 -8.01
C THR A 49 12.96 15.33 -6.99
N LYS A 50 13.57 16.53 -6.96
CA LYS A 50 13.11 17.64 -6.10
C LYS A 50 11.76 18.20 -6.56
N LYS A 51 11.54 18.37 -7.87
CA LYS A 51 10.27 18.88 -8.43
C LYS A 51 9.08 17.94 -8.13
N THR A 52 9.31 16.63 -8.17
CA THR A 52 8.26 15.65 -7.84
C THR A 52 7.89 15.65 -6.35
N HIS A 53 8.86 15.88 -5.47
CA HIS A 53 8.64 15.93 -4.03
C HIS A 53 7.81 17.16 -3.61
N GLU A 54 8.15 18.35 -4.13
CA GLU A 54 7.39 19.58 -3.91
C GLU A 54 5.94 19.46 -4.41
N SER A 55 5.76 18.79 -5.55
CA SER A 55 4.44 18.55 -6.13
C SER A 55 3.52 17.68 -5.25
N ILE A 56 4.07 16.69 -4.53
CA ILE A 56 3.27 15.81 -3.65
C ILE A 56 2.86 16.55 -2.38
N ASN A 57 3.74 17.38 -1.81
CA ASN A 57 3.44 18.15 -0.61
C ASN A 57 2.30 19.15 -0.83
N ASN A 58 2.30 19.82 -1.98
CA ASN A 58 1.20 20.73 -2.36
C ASN A 58 -0.12 19.97 -2.53
N ARG A 59 -0.09 18.79 -3.16
CA ARG A 59 -1.26 17.92 -3.31
C ARG A 59 -1.76 17.40 -1.97
N LEU A 60 -0.87 17.03 -1.06
CA LEU A 60 -1.19 16.62 0.30
C LEU A 60 -1.85 17.75 1.09
N ALA A 61 -1.34 18.98 0.99
CA ALA A 61 -1.93 20.14 1.67
C ALA A 61 -3.39 20.38 1.24
N LEU A 62 -3.73 20.13 -0.03
CA LEU A 62 -5.12 20.21 -0.52
C LEU A 62 -6.00 19.08 0.07
N VAL A 63 -5.51 17.84 0.10
CA VAL A 63 -6.23 16.71 0.72
C VAL A 63 -6.52 16.99 2.20
N MET A 64 -5.59 17.64 2.91
CA MET A 64 -5.78 17.96 4.32
C MET A 64 -6.85 19.03 4.57
N LYS A 65 -7.15 19.88 3.56
CA LYS A 65 -8.16 20.95 3.64
C LYS A 65 -9.56 20.45 3.29
N SER A 66 -9.74 19.79 2.14
CA SER A 66 -11.07 19.38 1.64
C SER A 66 -11.32 17.87 1.63
N GLY A 67 -10.27 17.06 1.75
CA GLY A 67 -10.36 15.61 1.66
C GLY A 67 -10.68 14.91 2.99
N LYS A 68 -10.95 13.61 2.88
CA LYS A 68 -11.12 12.68 4.02
C LYS A 68 -9.92 11.75 4.09
N TYR A 69 -9.26 11.72 5.23
CA TYR A 69 -8.05 10.93 5.43
C TYR A 69 -8.03 10.28 6.82
N THR A 70 -7.22 9.24 6.97
CA THR A 70 -6.91 8.61 8.25
C THR A 70 -5.40 8.55 8.44
N LEU A 71 -4.96 8.86 9.65
CA LEU A 71 -3.54 8.85 10.04
C LEU A 71 -3.28 7.70 11.00
N GLY A 72 -2.13 7.05 10.85
CA GLY A 72 -1.64 6.04 11.79
C GLY A 72 -1.86 4.60 11.35
N TYR A 73 -1.03 3.71 11.91
CA TYR A 73 -0.95 2.32 11.47
C TYR A 73 -2.27 1.53 11.60
N LYS A 74 -2.86 1.52 12.80
CA LYS A 74 -4.06 0.72 13.12
C LYS A 74 -5.28 1.15 12.29
N THR A 75 -5.44 2.46 12.12
CA THR A 75 -6.55 3.07 11.37
C THR A 75 -6.38 2.88 9.87
N VAL A 76 -5.16 3.01 9.34
CA VAL A 76 -4.84 2.72 7.93
C VAL A 76 -5.13 1.25 7.60
N LEU A 77 -4.73 0.31 8.46
CA LEU A 77 -5.10 -1.10 8.27
C LEU A 77 -6.62 -1.31 8.29
N LYS A 78 -7.35 -0.61 9.17
CA LYS A 78 -8.81 -0.68 9.20
C LYS A 78 -9.44 -0.15 7.90
N THR A 79 -8.94 0.96 7.35
CA THR A 79 -9.50 1.53 6.11
C THR A 79 -9.19 0.69 4.89
N ILE A 80 -7.99 0.10 4.82
CA ILE A 80 -7.62 -0.85 3.75
C ILE A 80 -8.50 -2.10 3.82
N ARG A 81 -8.67 -2.70 5.01
CA ARG A 81 -9.56 -3.87 5.19
C ARG A 81 -11.03 -3.58 4.89
N SER A 82 -11.46 -2.33 5.09
CA SER A 82 -12.82 -1.88 4.74
C SER A 82 -12.96 -1.49 3.27
N SER A 83 -11.89 -1.59 2.46
CA SER A 83 -11.82 -1.15 1.07
C SER A 83 -12.24 0.31 0.84
N LYS A 84 -12.08 1.17 1.87
CA LYS A 84 -12.40 2.61 1.79
C LYS A 84 -11.18 3.46 1.40
N ALA A 85 -9.98 2.90 1.49
CA ALA A 85 -8.75 3.58 1.13
C ALA A 85 -8.60 3.62 -0.40
N LYS A 86 -8.34 4.80 -0.97
CA LYS A 86 -8.03 4.97 -2.40
C LYS A 86 -6.52 5.09 -2.65
N LEU A 87 -5.80 5.68 -1.71
CA LEU A 87 -4.34 5.84 -1.77
C LEU A 87 -3.74 5.73 -0.36
N VAL A 88 -2.62 5.02 -0.22
CA VAL A 88 -1.83 4.92 1.01
C VAL A 88 -0.46 5.55 0.79
N ILE A 89 -0.02 6.37 1.73
CA ILE A 89 1.30 6.99 1.71
C ILE A 89 2.11 6.50 2.90
N ILE A 90 3.35 6.08 2.64
CA ILE A 90 4.26 5.50 3.62
C ILE A 90 5.53 6.35 3.68
N ALA A 91 5.93 6.78 4.87
CA ALA A 91 7.19 7.48 5.10
C ALA A 91 8.39 6.54 4.89
N ASN A 92 9.54 7.10 4.51
CA ASN A 92 10.74 6.33 4.20
C ASN A 92 11.29 5.57 5.44
N ASN A 93 11.20 6.17 6.63
CA ASN A 93 11.72 5.60 7.87
C ASN A 93 10.73 4.66 8.60
N CYS A 94 9.65 4.20 7.95
CA CYS A 94 8.77 3.19 8.53
C CYS A 94 9.48 1.83 8.63
N PRO A 95 9.35 1.10 9.76
CA PRO A 95 10.00 -0.19 9.90
C PRO A 95 9.58 -1.15 8.78
N PRO A 96 10.53 -1.94 8.24
CA PRO A 96 10.29 -2.75 7.05
C PRO A 96 9.16 -3.76 7.24
N ILE A 97 8.99 -4.29 8.46
CA ILE A 97 7.89 -5.22 8.77
C ILE A 97 6.51 -4.58 8.61
N ARG A 98 6.33 -3.34 9.09
CA ARG A 98 5.07 -2.59 8.98
C ARG A 98 4.83 -2.09 7.57
N LYS A 99 5.91 -1.67 6.88
CA LYS A 99 5.86 -1.25 5.48
C LYS A 99 5.37 -2.40 4.59
N SER A 100 6.01 -3.57 4.72
CA SER A 100 5.64 -4.78 3.95
C SER A 100 4.22 -5.24 4.24
N GLU A 101 3.77 -5.15 5.50
CA GLU A 101 2.40 -5.52 5.88
C GLU A 101 1.35 -4.59 5.21
N ILE A 102 1.58 -3.28 5.21
CA ILE A 102 0.68 -2.31 4.57
C ILE A 102 0.67 -2.51 3.06
N GLU A 103 1.84 -2.67 2.43
CA GLU A 103 1.96 -2.92 0.99
C GLU A 103 1.22 -4.20 0.58
N TYR A 104 1.36 -5.26 1.38
CA TYR A 104 0.66 -6.52 1.15
C TYR A 104 -0.87 -6.34 1.17
N TYR A 105 -1.41 -5.67 2.19
CA TYR A 105 -2.85 -5.41 2.26
C TYR A 105 -3.34 -4.46 1.17
N ALA A 106 -2.56 -3.44 0.82
CA ALA A 106 -2.89 -2.51 -0.25
C ALA A 106 -2.93 -3.20 -1.62
N MET A 107 -1.98 -4.10 -1.90
CA MET A 107 -1.98 -4.92 -3.11
C MET A 107 -3.25 -5.79 -3.21
N LEU A 108 -3.63 -6.47 -2.12
CA LEU A 108 -4.85 -7.28 -2.08
C LEU A 108 -6.12 -6.47 -2.33
N ALA A 109 -6.16 -5.24 -1.79
CA ALA A 109 -7.28 -4.32 -1.95
C ALA A 109 -7.22 -3.49 -3.24
N LYS A 110 -6.18 -3.66 -4.08
CA LYS A 110 -5.90 -2.85 -5.28
C LYS A 110 -5.87 -1.34 -5.01
N VAL A 111 -5.27 -0.96 -3.88
CA VAL A 111 -5.13 0.43 -3.46
C VAL A 111 -3.75 0.94 -3.86
N GLY A 112 -3.68 2.16 -4.40
CA GLY A 112 -2.40 2.76 -4.75
C GLY A 112 -1.51 2.97 -3.52
N VAL A 113 -0.22 2.65 -3.64
CA VAL A 113 0.77 2.90 -2.58
C VAL A 113 1.81 3.88 -3.11
N HIS A 114 2.03 4.96 -2.36
CA HIS A 114 3.05 5.95 -2.67
C HIS A 114 4.11 6.00 -1.56
N HIS A 115 5.37 5.74 -1.92
CA HIS A 115 6.50 5.91 -1.01
C HIS A 115 6.90 7.38 -0.95
N TYR A 116 6.72 7.98 0.22
CA TYR A 116 7.14 9.34 0.47
C TYR A 116 8.66 9.39 0.70
N ASN A 117 9.35 10.31 0.03
CA ASN A 117 10.80 10.43 0.08
C ASN A 117 11.33 11.11 1.36
N GLY A 118 10.44 11.50 2.29
CA GLY A 118 10.81 12.10 3.57
C GLY A 118 10.58 11.16 4.77
N ASN A 119 10.99 11.65 5.93
CA ASN A 119 10.78 10.96 7.21
C ASN A 119 9.36 11.16 7.74
N ASN A 120 9.02 10.42 8.80
CA ASN A 120 7.74 10.57 9.51
C ASN A 120 7.49 11.97 10.11
N VAL A 121 8.54 12.74 10.37
CA VAL A 121 8.43 14.15 10.78
C VAL A 121 8.02 15.00 9.57
N ASP A 122 8.73 14.86 8.45
CA ASP A 122 8.44 15.61 7.23
C ASP A 122 7.03 15.32 6.70
N LEU A 123 6.60 14.06 6.77
CA LEU A 123 5.24 13.66 6.37
C LEU A 123 4.19 14.27 7.32
N GLY A 124 4.46 14.30 8.62
CA GLY A 124 3.59 14.96 9.61
C GLY A 124 3.43 16.46 9.32
N THR A 125 4.54 17.14 9.08
CA THR A 125 4.58 18.57 8.72
C THR A 125 3.87 18.84 7.40
N ALA A 126 4.08 18.00 6.37
CA ALA A 126 3.39 18.11 5.09
C ALA A 126 1.86 17.93 5.23
N CYS A 127 1.42 17.16 6.22
CA CYS A 127 0.01 17.00 6.56
C CYS A 127 -0.54 18.12 7.46
N GLY A 128 0.28 19.10 7.86
CA GLY A 128 -0.08 20.16 8.81
C GLY A 128 -0.31 19.65 10.24
N LYS A 129 0.36 18.55 10.65
CA LYS A 129 0.23 17.95 11.98
C LYS A 129 1.52 18.14 12.77
N TYR A 130 1.39 18.53 14.04
CA TYR A 130 2.51 18.70 14.97
C TYR A 130 3.03 17.39 15.58
N PHE A 131 2.63 16.24 15.04
CA PHE A 131 3.07 14.93 15.49
C PHE A 131 3.58 14.09 14.31
N ARG A 132 4.51 13.18 14.61
CA ARG A 132 5.08 12.27 13.61
C ARG A 132 4.03 11.31 13.03
N VAL A 133 4.01 11.18 11.70
CA VAL A 133 3.12 10.28 10.97
C VAL A 133 3.96 9.33 10.13
N CYS A 134 3.84 8.02 10.37
CA CYS A 134 4.51 7.00 9.55
C CYS A 134 3.73 6.70 8.28
N CYS A 135 2.41 6.55 8.41
CA CYS A 135 1.55 6.12 7.32
C CYS A 135 0.22 6.87 7.40
N LEU A 136 -0.34 7.16 6.24
CA LEU A 136 -1.67 7.73 6.10
C LEU A 136 -2.42 7.07 4.94
N SER A 137 -3.74 7.06 5.04
CA SER A 137 -4.65 6.56 4.03
C SER A 137 -5.59 7.69 3.62
N ILE A 138 -5.70 7.93 2.33
CA ILE A 138 -6.62 8.89 1.73
C ILE A 138 -7.88 8.11 1.35
N ILE A 139 -8.99 8.47 1.99
CA ILE A 139 -10.32 7.91 1.70
C ILE A 139 -10.94 8.72 0.56
N ASP A 140 -10.81 10.04 0.63
CA ASP A 140 -11.33 10.94 -0.38
C ASP A 140 -10.32 12.05 -0.66
N PRO A 141 -9.87 12.22 -1.90
CA PRO A 141 -8.84 13.22 -2.22
C PRO A 141 -9.37 14.66 -2.22
N GLY A 142 -10.69 14.87 -2.21
CA GLY A 142 -11.29 16.20 -2.36
C GLY A 142 -10.91 16.79 -3.71
N ASP A 143 -10.38 18.02 -3.69
CA ASP A 143 -9.95 18.75 -4.89
C ASP A 143 -8.52 18.40 -5.35
N SER A 144 -7.86 17.46 -4.67
CA SER A 144 -6.47 17.11 -4.95
C SER A 144 -6.35 16.01 -6.01
N ASP A 145 -5.55 16.25 -7.04
CA ASP A 145 -5.22 15.25 -8.07
C ASP A 145 -4.17 14.21 -7.62
N ILE A 146 -4.02 13.96 -6.32
CA ILE A 146 -2.99 13.07 -5.77
C ILE A 146 -3.09 11.63 -6.28
N ILE A 147 -4.32 11.16 -6.54
CA ILE A 147 -4.58 9.77 -6.94
C ILE A 147 -4.24 9.53 -8.42
N LYS A 148 -4.36 10.55 -9.28
CA LYS A 148 -4.13 10.43 -10.73
C LYS A 148 -2.66 10.17 -11.09
N SER A 149 -1.74 10.42 -10.17
CA SER A 149 -0.30 10.26 -10.41
C SER A 149 0.25 8.87 -10.12
N LEU A 150 -0.58 7.94 -9.65
CA LEU A 150 -0.18 6.54 -9.57
C LEU A 150 -0.51 5.87 -10.91
N PRO A 151 0.39 5.01 -11.42
CA PRO A 151 0.02 4.11 -12.50
C PRO A 151 -1.00 3.12 -11.91
N ALA A 152 -2.28 3.46 -12.02
CA ALA A 152 -3.33 2.46 -11.99
C ALA A 152 -3.13 1.65 -13.28
N ASP A 153 -2.77 0.39 -13.11
CA ASP A 153 -2.46 -0.56 -14.17
C ASP A 153 -3.37 -0.40 -15.39
N GLN A 154 -2.77 -0.28 -16.58
CA GLN A 154 -3.40 -0.67 -17.84
C GLN A 154 -3.74 -2.17 -17.81
#